data_AF-A0A9C8ZFZ8-F1
#
_entry.id   AF-A0A9C8ZFZ8-F1
#
_cell.length_a   1.000
_cell.length_b   1.000
_cell.length_c   1.000
_cell.angle_alpha   90.00
_cell.angle_beta   90.00
_cell.angle_gamma   90.00
#
_symmetry.space_group_name_H-M   'P 1'
#
loop_
_entity.id
_entity.type
_entity.pdbx_description
1 polymer ?
#
loop_
_entity_poly.entity_id
_entity_poly.type
_entity_poly.pdbx_seq_one_letter_code
_entity_poly.pdbx_strand_id
1 'polypeptide(L)'
;MASDTQESPAELNFAQDGDILTHAEELVLALKQGDSERASALLDYISSARDSGLYNEVGKMARQLHDAMDNFCRETRIDELAEEEIPDARVRLRHVIDMTQKSADKSLTAVENTLPKCDSLSARIDELGSSWQHFKKREMSVEQFRALSKQLETFFVEAEKDTSDIRNGLNDIMMAQDFQDLTGQIITRVIELVEEVEGNLVELVRLTGERMNQGDEKKVEKSAIDAEGPQVPGVAAGNAVNGQDEVDDLLSSLGF
;
A
#
# COMPACT_ATOMS: atom_id res chain seq x y z
N MET A 1 38.35 0.05 46.49
CA MET A 1 37.06 -0.57 46.84
C MET A 1 36.24 0.49 47.56
N ALA A 2 35.53 1.32 46.79
CA ALA A 2 34.52 2.24 47.31
C ALA A 2 33.22 1.76 46.68
N SER A 3 32.33 1.25 47.51
CA SER A 3 31.01 0.77 47.11
C SER A 3 30.08 1.98 47.07
N ASP A 4 29.75 2.43 45.86
CA ASP A 4 28.63 3.33 45.60
C ASP A 4 27.34 2.51 45.75
N THR A 5 26.66 2.69 46.87
CA THR A 5 25.33 2.12 47.09
C THR A 5 24.33 3.04 46.41
N GLN A 6 23.79 2.61 45.28
CA GLN A 6 22.64 3.23 44.64
C GLN A 6 21.46 3.25 45.62
N GLU A 7 21.07 4.44 46.08
CA GLU A 7 19.82 4.66 46.80
C GLU A 7 18.62 4.34 45.89
N SER A 8 17.74 3.50 46.42
CA SER A 8 16.57 2.96 45.75
C SER A 8 15.44 4.01 45.66
N PRO A 9 14.74 4.16 44.51
CA PRO A 9 13.69 5.17 44.31
C PRO A 9 12.46 5.03 45.22
N ALA A 10 12.36 3.97 46.03
CA ALA A 10 11.24 3.75 46.94
C ALA A 10 11.30 4.62 48.22
N GLU A 11 12.48 5.08 48.64
CA GLU A 11 12.62 5.82 49.92
C GLU A 11 12.21 7.30 49.81
N LEU A 12 12.22 7.91 48.61
CA LEU A 12 11.77 9.29 48.41
C LEU A 12 10.25 9.47 48.50
N ASN A 13 9.47 8.44 48.19
CA ASN A 13 8.00 8.56 48.14
C ASN A 13 7.36 8.56 49.55
N PHE A 14 7.93 7.80 50.48
CA PHE A 14 7.44 7.74 51.88
C PHE A 14 7.73 9.01 52.68
N ALA A 15 8.72 9.82 52.29
CA ALA A 15 9.05 11.07 52.96
C ALA A 15 8.04 12.19 52.65
N GLN A 16 7.42 12.18 51.45
CA GLN A 16 6.40 13.15 51.07
C GLN A 16 5.03 12.86 51.72
N ASP A 17 4.67 11.59 51.89
CA ASP A 17 3.39 11.20 52.52
C ASP A 17 3.30 11.59 54.01
N GLY A 18 4.43 11.55 54.74
CA GLY A 18 4.48 11.99 56.14
C GLY A 18 4.31 13.50 56.33
N ASP A 19 4.73 14.29 55.34
CA ASP A 19 4.63 15.76 55.39
C ASP A 19 3.21 16.23 55.05
N ILE A 20 2.53 15.54 54.12
CA ILE A 20 1.14 15.83 53.74
C ILE A 20 0.17 15.57 54.91
N LEU A 21 0.36 14.49 55.67
CA LEU A 21 -0.50 14.17 56.82
C LEU A 21 -0.40 15.25 57.90
N THR A 22 0.82 15.71 58.18
CA THR A 22 1.10 16.75 59.17
C THR A 22 0.47 18.08 58.76
N HIS A 23 0.60 18.46 57.48
CA HIS A 23 -0.01 19.68 56.94
C HIS A 23 -1.55 19.59 56.87
N ALA A 24 -2.12 18.39 56.68
CA ALA A 24 -3.57 18.17 56.73
C ALA A 24 -4.14 18.32 58.15
N GLU A 25 -3.41 17.85 59.17
CA GLU A 25 -3.78 18.04 60.58
C GLU A 25 -3.73 19.53 60.98
N GLU A 26 -2.71 20.26 60.53
CA GLU A 26 -2.58 21.71 60.75
C GLU A 26 -3.67 22.51 60.03
N LEU A 27 -4.04 22.11 58.81
CA LEU A 27 -5.15 22.71 58.06
C LEU A 27 -6.47 22.60 58.82
N VAL A 28 -6.77 21.43 59.38
CA VAL A 28 -7.96 21.18 60.20
C VAL A 28 -7.93 22.03 61.48
N LEU A 29 -6.75 22.23 62.08
CA LEU A 29 -6.58 23.06 63.27
C LEU A 29 -6.80 24.55 62.97
N ALA A 30 -6.27 25.05 61.85
CA ALA A 30 -6.45 26.43 61.38
C ALA A 30 -7.93 26.73 61.04
N LEU A 31 -8.62 25.79 60.39
CA LEU A 31 -10.06 25.88 60.12
C LEU A 31 -10.91 25.92 61.40
N LYS A 32 -10.53 25.14 62.43
CA LYS A 32 -11.21 25.16 63.74
C LYS A 32 -11.00 26.47 64.52
N GLN A 33 -9.89 27.16 64.27
CA GLN A 33 -9.57 28.44 64.92
C GLN A 33 -10.13 29.67 64.16
N GLY A 34 -10.73 29.46 62.99
CA GLY A 34 -11.29 30.54 62.15
C GLY A 34 -10.23 31.33 61.37
N ASP A 35 -9.00 30.82 61.28
CA ASP A 35 -7.88 31.48 60.61
C ASP A 35 -7.87 31.14 59.10
N SER A 36 -8.69 31.85 58.33
CA SER A 36 -8.87 31.61 56.89
C SER A 36 -7.62 31.89 56.05
N GLU A 37 -6.75 32.83 56.45
CA GLU A 37 -5.51 33.10 55.72
C GLU A 37 -4.56 31.91 55.83
N ARG A 38 -4.38 31.38 57.04
CA ARG A 38 -3.50 30.23 57.28
C ARG A 38 -4.05 28.95 56.67
N ALA A 39 -5.37 28.76 56.69
CA ALA A 39 -6.00 27.65 56.00
C ALA A 39 -5.83 27.72 54.47
N SER A 40 -5.99 28.89 53.86
CA SER A 40 -5.77 29.06 52.41
C SER A 40 -4.33 28.76 52.01
N ALA A 41 -3.35 29.26 52.77
CA ALA A 41 -1.93 29.03 52.50
C ALA A 41 -1.54 27.54 52.56
N LEU A 42 -2.08 26.79 53.54
CA LEU A 42 -1.86 25.34 53.68
C LEU A 42 -2.53 24.56 52.54
N LEU A 43 -3.71 25.00 52.09
CA LEU A 43 -4.45 24.37 50.99
C LEU A 43 -3.75 24.60 49.64
N ASP A 44 -3.21 25.80 49.41
CA ASP A 44 -2.39 26.13 48.24
C ASP A 44 -1.08 25.33 48.23
N TYR A 45 -0.44 25.15 49.40
CA TYR A 45 0.76 24.31 49.53
C TYR A 45 0.48 22.85 49.14
N ILE A 46 -0.58 22.25 49.70
CA ILE A 46 -1.00 20.87 49.40
C ILE A 46 -1.40 20.74 47.92
N SER A 47 -2.13 21.71 47.36
CA SER A 47 -2.48 21.70 45.93
C SER A 47 -1.24 21.78 45.05
N SER A 48 -0.29 22.67 45.35
CA SER A 48 0.95 22.80 44.57
C SER A 48 1.85 21.56 44.69
N ALA A 49 1.88 20.91 45.85
CA ALA A 49 2.62 19.66 46.07
C ALA A 49 2.02 18.52 45.25
N ARG A 50 0.68 18.42 45.20
CA ARG A 50 -0.03 17.47 44.35
C ARG A 50 0.18 17.77 42.86
N ASP A 51 0.01 19.02 42.45
CA ASP A 51 0.11 19.42 41.05
C ASP A 51 1.55 19.24 40.54
N SER A 52 2.55 19.56 41.36
CA SER A 52 3.96 19.30 41.03
C SER A 52 4.28 17.80 40.93
N GLY A 53 3.70 16.96 41.79
CA GLY A 53 3.79 15.50 41.67
C GLY A 53 3.18 14.98 40.37
N LEU A 54 2.00 15.49 40.01
CA LEU A 54 1.31 15.14 38.75
C LEU A 54 2.12 15.58 37.52
N TYR A 55 2.63 16.81 37.50
CA TYR A 55 3.50 17.29 36.42
C TYR A 55 4.81 16.51 36.32
N ASN A 56 5.38 16.07 37.44
CA ASN A 56 6.60 15.27 37.46
C ASN A 56 6.35 13.85 36.92
N GLU A 57 5.22 13.23 37.28
CA GLU A 57 4.83 11.92 36.73
C GLU A 57 4.46 12.00 35.24
N VAL A 58 3.73 13.04 34.81
CA VAL A 58 3.49 13.30 33.38
C VAL A 58 4.81 13.54 32.64
N GLY A 59 5.74 14.28 33.23
CA GLY A 59 7.07 14.50 32.68
C GLY A 59 7.92 13.22 32.59
N LYS A 60 7.83 12.34 33.60
CA LYS A 60 8.47 11.01 33.56
C LYS A 60 7.87 10.13 32.48
N MET A 61 6.54 10.05 32.38
CA MET A 61 5.86 9.30 31.32
C MET A 61 6.20 9.83 29.93
N ALA A 62 6.23 11.15 29.75
CA ALA A 62 6.61 11.77 28.48
C ALA A 62 8.06 11.44 28.09
N ARG A 63 9.01 11.46 29.04
CA ARG A 63 10.39 11.02 28.77
C ARG A 63 10.47 9.52 28.50
N GLN A 64 9.79 8.68 29.27
CA GLN A 64 9.78 7.24 29.03
C GLN A 64 9.16 6.86 27.68
N LEU A 65 8.16 7.61 27.22
CA LEU A 65 7.60 7.47 25.88
C LEU A 65 8.61 7.94 24.83
N HIS A 66 9.24 9.09 25.05
CA HIS A 66 10.25 9.64 24.15
C HIS A 66 11.47 8.71 24.02
N ASP A 67 12.01 8.20 25.12
CA ASP A 67 13.15 7.27 25.14
C ASP A 67 12.80 5.96 24.42
N ALA A 68 11.56 5.50 24.53
CA ALA A 68 11.10 4.30 23.83
C ALA A 68 10.87 4.54 22.35
N MET A 69 10.36 5.71 21.96
CA MET A 69 10.29 6.12 20.56
C MET A 69 11.68 6.30 19.96
N ASP A 70 12.63 6.92 20.67
CA ASP A 70 14.01 7.08 20.19
C ASP A 70 14.69 5.72 20.01
N ASN A 71 14.51 4.81 20.96
CA ASN A 71 15.05 3.46 20.83
C ASN A 71 14.39 2.69 19.68
N PHE A 72 13.07 2.79 19.52
CA PHE A 72 12.34 2.19 18.42
C PHE A 72 12.79 2.73 17.05
N CYS A 73 12.92 4.05 16.89
CA CYS A 73 13.40 4.67 15.65
C CYS A 73 14.82 4.20 15.29
N ARG A 74 15.69 4.01 16.29
CA ARG A 74 17.04 3.46 16.08
C ARG A 74 17.04 1.99 15.68
N GLU A 75 16.15 1.18 16.26
CA GLU A 75 16.08 -0.26 16.01
C GLU A 75 15.43 -0.60 14.66
N THR A 76 14.43 0.17 14.23
CA THR A 76 13.63 -0.12 13.01
C THR A 76 14.04 0.65 11.76
N ARG A 77 15.08 1.50 11.82
CA ARG A 77 15.55 2.34 10.68
C ARG A 77 14.42 3.16 10.01
N ILE A 78 13.38 3.52 10.74
CA ILE A 78 12.21 4.25 10.20
C ILE A 78 12.59 5.58 9.55
N ASP A 79 13.60 6.27 10.08
CA ASP A 79 14.08 7.53 9.51
C ASP A 79 14.63 7.31 8.09
N GLU A 80 15.39 6.23 7.86
CA GLU A 80 15.94 5.88 6.54
C GLU A 80 14.82 5.46 5.56
N LEU A 81 13.85 4.68 6.04
CA LEU A 81 12.66 4.31 5.27
C LEU A 81 11.87 5.56 4.83
N ALA A 82 11.67 6.52 5.74
CA ALA A 82 10.87 7.72 5.50
C ALA A 82 11.60 8.77 4.65
N GLU A 83 12.89 8.99 4.87
CA GLU A 83 13.67 10.02 4.18
C GLU A 83 14.23 9.58 2.83
N GLU A 84 14.54 8.29 2.66
CA GLU A 84 15.20 7.78 1.44
C GLU A 84 14.36 6.74 0.70
N GLU A 85 14.01 5.62 1.34
CA GLU A 85 13.47 4.45 0.62
C GLU A 85 12.05 4.68 0.08
N ILE A 86 11.15 5.29 0.86
CA ILE A 86 9.77 5.59 0.42
C ILE A 86 9.77 6.62 -0.73
N PRO A 87 10.48 7.77 -0.64
CA PRO A 87 10.61 8.69 -1.78
C PRO A 87 11.16 8.04 -3.04
N ASP A 88 12.19 7.19 -2.90
CA ASP A 88 12.82 6.46 -4.01
C ASP A 88 11.86 5.43 -4.63
N ALA A 89 11.16 4.64 -3.82
CA ALA A 89 10.10 3.73 -4.25
C ALA A 89 9.00 4.46 -5.05
N ARG A 90 8.59 5.66 -4.62
CA ARG A 90 7.62 6.48 -5.38
C ARG A 90 8.14 6.88 -6.75
N VAL A 91 9.42 7.26 -6.86
CA VAL A 91 10.04 7.58 -8.16
C VAL A 91 10.08 6.35 -9.04
N ARG A 92 10.47 5.19 -8.49
CA ARG A 92 10.50 3.93 -9.23
C ARG A 92 9.13 3.48 -9.71
N LEU A 93 8.09 3.54 -8.87
CA LEU A 93 6.71 3.24 -9.29
C LEU A 93 6.23 4.18 -10.40
N ARG A 94 6.59 5.47 -10.33
CA ARG A 94 6.26 6.42 -11.39
C ARG A 94 6.97 6.09 -12.70
N HIS A 95 8.21 5.61 -12.62
CA HIS A 95 8.92 5.09 -13.77
C HIS A 95 8.26 3.84 -14.33
N VAL A 96 7.79 2.91 -13.49
CA VAL A 96 7.02 1.73 -13.93
C VAL A 96 5.79 2.16 -14.72
N ILE A 97 5.02 3.13 -14.23
CA ILE A 97 3.84 3.66 -14.94
C ILE A 97 4.21 4.19 -16.33
N ASP A 98 5.26 5.01 -16.43
CA ASP A 98 5.73 5.56 -17.71
C ASP A 98 6.16 4.45 -18.68
N MET A 99 6.90 3.46 -18.18
CA MET A 99 7.35 2.32 -18.98
C MET A 99 6.18 1.47 -19.45
N THR A 100 5.20 1.18 -18.59
CA THR A 100 3.99 0.44 -18.95
C THR A 100 3.17 1.16 -20.01
N GLN A 101 3.00 2.49 -19.86
CA GLN A 101 2.29 3.29 -20.85
C GLN A 101 3.01 3.27 -22.20
N LYS A 102 4.33 3.49 -22.20
CA LYS A 102 5.15 3.46 -23.42
C LYS A 102 5.13 2.11 -24.13
N SER A 103 5.16 1.01 -23.38
CA SER A 103 5.02 -0.35 -23.90
C SER A 103 3.65 -0.58 -24.54
N ALA A 104 2.58 -0.12 -23.89
CA ALA A 104 1.22 -0.22 -24.41
C ALA A 104 1.09 0.58 -25.72
N ASP A 105 1.54 1.83 -25.74
CA ASP A 105 1.49 2.70 -26.90
C ASP A 105 2.27 2.11 -28.09
N LYS A 106 3.48 1.57 -27.83
CA LYS A 106 4.29 0.92 -28.87
C LYS A 106 3.61 -0.35 -29.42
N SER A 107 3.06 -1.17 -28.54
CA SER A 107 2.35 -2.41 -28.93
C SER A 107 1.11 -2.09 -29.76
N LEU A 108 0.31 -1.11 -29.31
CA LEU A 108 -0.90 -0.66 -29.99
C LEU A 108 -0.58 -0.08 -31.37
N THR A 109 0.45 0.78 -31.46
CA THR A 109 0.92 1.33 -32.75
C THR A 109 1.36 0.22 -33.71
N ALA A 110 2.07 -0.79 -33.22
CA ALA A 110 2.49 -1.91 -34.05
C ALA A 110 1.29 -2.74 -34.55
N VAL A 111 0.28 -2.96 -33.70
CA VAL A 111 -0.98 -3.62 -34.09
C VAL A 111 -1.74 -2.78 -35.12
N GLU A 112 -1.92 -1.47 -34.90
CA GLU A 112 -2.60 -0.55 -35.82
C GLU A 112 -1.96 -0.53 -37.22
N ASN A 113 -0.63 -0.66 -37.29
CA ASN A 113 0.08 -0.72 -38.57
C ASN A 113 0.04 -2.10 -39.24
N THR A 114 -0.17 -3.17 -38.46
CA THR A 114 -0.08 -4.56 -38.93
C THR A 114 -1.44 -5.11 -39.38
N LEU A 115 -2.51 -4.80 -38.65
CA LEU A 115 -3.86 -5.31 -38.96
C LEU A 115 -4.34 -4.95 -40.38
N PRO A 116 -4.20 -3.70 -40.87
CA PRO A 116 -4.63 -3.37 -42.23
C PRO A 116 -3.88 -4.17 -43.32
N LYS A 117 -2.62 -4.58 -43.05
CA LYS A 117 -1.82 -5.38 -43.98
C LYS A 117 -2.33 -6.83 -44.02
N CYS A 118 -2.70 -7.38 -42.87
CA CYS A 118 -3.37 -8.68 -42.79
C CYS A 118 -4.71 -8.66 -43.54
N ASP A 119 -5.52 -7.63 -43.33
CA ASP A 119 -6.83 -7.49 -43.99
C ASP A 119 -6.68 -7.38 -45.52
N SER A 120 -5.75 -6.54 -45.97
CA SER A 120 -5.45 -6.37 -47.40
C SER A 120 -4.91 -7.66 -48.03
N LEU A 121 -4.05 -8.40 -47.32
CA LEU A 121 -3.54 -9.70 -47.78
C LEU A 121 -4.67 -10.72 -47.88
N SER A 122 -5.55 -10.81 -46.88
CA SER A 122 -6.71 -11.72 -46.89
C SER A 122 -7.66 -11.41 -48.04
N ALA A 123 -8.01 -10.13 -48.24
CA ALA A 123 -8.91 -9.72 -49.31
C ALA A 123 -8.37 -10.11 -50.70
N ARG A 124 -7.06 -9.93 -50.95
CA ARG A 124 -6.43 -10.34 -52.21
C ARG A 124 -6.39 -11.85 -52.37
N ILE A 125 -6.12 -12.61 -51.30
CA ILE A 125 -6.17 -14.07 -51.33
C ILE A 125 -7.57 -14.56 -51.73
N ASP A 126 -8.63 -13.97 -51.19
CA ASP A 126 -10.01 -14.32 -51.51
C ASP A 126 -10.39 -13.99 -52.96
N GLU A 127 -9.97 -12.83 -53.47
CA GLU A 127 -10.20 -12.42 -54.86
C GLU A 127 -9.48 -13.34 -55.85
N LEU A 128 -8.20 -13.63 -55.60
CA LEU A 128 -7.39 -14.52 -56.43
C LEU A 128 -7.91 -15.96 -56.36
N GLY A 129 -8.31 -16.41 -55.17
CA GLY A 129 -8.91 -17.71 -54.94
C GLY A 129 -10.20 -17.89 -55.74
N SER A 130 -11.08 -16.88 -55.74
CA SER A 130 -12.33 -16.88 -56.52
C SER A 130 -12.04 -16.91 -58.02
N SER A 131 -11.11 -16.07 -58.50
CA SER A 131 -10.69 -16.03 -59.90
C SER A 131 -10.09 -17.37 -60.36
N TRP A 132 -9.29 -18.01 -59.50
CA TRP A 132 -8.74 -19.33 -59.74
C TRP A 132 -9.80 -20.44 -59.82
N GLN A 133 -10.90 -20.32 -59.06
CA GLN A 133 -12.03 -21.26 -59.17
C GLN A 133 -12.75 -21.11 -60.52
N HIS A 134 -13.00 -19.88 -60.98
CA HIS A 134 -13.59 -19.65 -62.30
C HIS A 134 -12.71 -20.17 -63.44
N PHE A 135 -11.38 -20.02 -63.31
CA PHE A 135 -10.43 -20.64 -64.22
C PHE A 135 -10.60 -22.16 -64.27
N LYS A 136 -10.61 -22.84 -63.12
CA LYS A 136 -10.74 -24.30 -63.03
C LYS A 136 -12.06 -24.81 -63.60
N LYS A 137 -13.14 -24.04 -63.46
CA LYS A 137 -14.47 -24.37 -64.04
C LYS A 137 -14.58 -24.07 -65.54
N ARG A 138 -13.53 -23.50 -66.17
CA ARG A 138 -13.54 -23.02 -67.56
C ARG A 138 -14.57 -21.92 -67.81
N GLU A 139 -14.90 -21.14 -66.78
CA GLU A 139 -15.85 -20.02 -66.82
C GLU A 139 -15.17 -18.68 -67.12
N MET A 140 -13.93 -18.71 -67.64
CA MET A 140 -13.09 -17.52 -67.79
C MET A 140 -12.62 -17.35 -69.24
N SER A 141 -12.73 -16.11 -69.74
CA SER A 141 -12.22 -15.69 -71.05
C SER A 141 -10.70 -15.53 -71.08
N VAL A 142 -10.13 -15.41 -72.29
CA VAL A 142 -8.68 -15.19 -72.48
C VAL A 142 -8.25 -13.82 -71.94
N GLU A 143 -9.09 -12.79 -72.09
CA GLU A 143 -8.85 -11.46 -71.52
C GLU A 143 -8.81 -11.51 -70.00
N GLN A 144 -9.78 -12.18 -69.36
CA GLN A 144 -9.82 -12.36 -67.90
C GLN A 144 -8.63 -13.18 -67.39
N PHE A 145 -8.19 -14.21 -68.13
CA PHE A 145 -6.99 -14.97 -67.77
C PHE A 145 -5.72 -14.10 -67.79
N ARG A 146 -5.55 -13.25 -68.82
CA ARG A 146 -4.42 -12.31 -68.88
C ARG A 146 -4.45 -11.31 -67.71
N ALA A 147 -5.63 -10.83 -67.33
CA ALA A 147 -5.80 -9.97 -66.16
C ALA A 147 -5.41 -10.70 -64.87
N LEU A 148 -5.88 -11.94 -64.68
CA LEU A 148 -5.51 -12.78 -63.53
C LEU A 148 -4.01 -13.04 -63.46
N SER A 149 -3.33 -13.32 -64.58
CA SER A 149 -1.87 -13.48 -64.60
C SER A 149 -1.14 -12.23 -64.11
N LYS A 150 -1.59 -11.04 -64.53
CA LYS A 150 -1.01 -9.76 -64.08
C LYS A 150 -1.31 -9.47 -62.60
N GLN A 151 -2.52 -9.80 -62.14
CA GLN A 151 -2.88 -9.71 -60.72
C GLN A 151 -2.01 -10.64 -59.87
N LEU A 152 -1.73 -11.86 -60.35
CA LEU A 152 -0.89 -12.84 -59.65
C LEU A 152 0.58 -12.37 -59.53
N GLU A 153 1.14 -11.78 -60.58
CA GLU A 153 2.48 -11.16 -60.54
C GLU A 153 2.55 -10.05 -59.48
N THR A 154 1.54 -9.18 -59.44
CA THR A 154 1.46 -8.08 -58.48
C THR A 154 1.26 -8.60 -57.06
N PHE A 155 0.39 -9.59 -56.89
CA PHE A 155 0.09 -10.22 -55.61
C PHE A 155 1.35 -10.79 -54.94
N PHE A 156 2.21 -11.50 -55.68
CA PHE A 156 3.42 -12.08 -55.06
C PHE A 156 4.37 -11.01 -54.51
N VAL A 157 4.55 -9.90 -55.23
CA VAL A 157 5.41 -8.78 -54.78
C VAL A 157 4.80 -8.09 -53.55
N GLU A 158 3.49 -7.83 -53.57
CA GLU A 158 2.81 -7.19 -52.46
C GLU A 158 2.72 -8.10 -51.22
N ALA A 159 2.46 -9.39 -51.40
CA ALA A 159 2.37 -10.37 -50.32
C ALA A 159 3.72 -10.56 -49.61
N GLU A 160 4.84 -10.54 -50.33
CA GLU A 160 6.18 -10.58 -49.74
C GLU A 160 6.42 -9.34 -48.85
N LYS A 161 6.07 -8.16 -49.36
CA LYS A 161 6.18 -6.90 -48.61
C LYS A 161 5.31 -6.90 -47.35
N ASP A 162 4.03 -7.24 -47.49
CA ASP A 162 3.10 -7.22 -46.36
C ASP A 162 3.46 -8.25 -45.31
N THR A 163 3.91 -9.45 -45.71
CA THR A 163 4.40 -10.47 -44.78
C THR A 163 5.65 -10.01 -44.02
N SER A 164 6.59 -9.36 -44.72
CA SER A 164 7.79 -8.78 -44.11
C SER A 164 7.42 -7.69 -43.09
N ASP A 165 6.50 -6.81 -43.47
CA ASP A 165 6.00 -5.74 -42.62
C ASP A 165 5.24 -6.26 -41.40
N ILE A 166 4.40 -7.29 -41.56
CA ILE A 166 3.71 -7.97 -40.46
C ILE A 166 4.72 -8.56 -39.50
N ARG A 167 5.77 -9.24 -40.01
CA ARG A 167 6.83 -9.79 -39.18
C ARG A 167 7.56 -8.70 -38.38
N ASN A 168 7.82 -7.55 -38.99
CA ASN A 168 8.45 -6.42 -38.31
C ASN A 168 7.53 -5.85 -37.22
N GLY A 169 6.22 -5.70 -37.49
CA GLY A 169 5.25 -5.28 -36.49
C GLY A 169 5.15 -6.25 -35.31
N LEU A 170 5.16 -7.56 -35.56
CA LEU A 170 5.20 -8.57 -34.49
C LEU A 170 6.48 -8.50 -33.66
N ASN A 171 7.63 -8.24 -34.30
CA ASN A 171 8.89 -8.00 -33.58
C ASN A 171 8.82 -6.72 -32.74
N ASP A 172 8.21 -5.64 -33.24
CA ASP A 172 8.04 -4.40 -32.48
C ASP A 172 7.17 -4.60 -31.24
N ILE A 173 6.12 -5.42 -31.33
CA ILE A 173 5.30 -5.83 -30.18
C ILE A 173 6.15 -6.62 -29.18
N MET A 174 6.91 -7.61 -29.64
CA MET A 174 7.78 -8.41 -28.77
C MET A 174 8.80 -7.52 -28.04
N MET A 175 9.48 -6.62 -28.75
CA MET A 175 10.43 -5.68 -28.13
C MET A 175 9.76 -4.64 -27.23
N ALA A 176 8.47 -4.36 -27.41
CA ALA A 176 7.73 -3.49 -26.50
C ALA A 176 7.49 -4.17 -25.13
N GLN A 177 7.59 -5.51 -25.06
CA GLN A 177 7.36 -6.30 -23.85
C GLN A 177 8.62 -6.51 -23.01
N ASP A 178 9.81 -6.19 -23.52
CA ASP A 178 11.10 -6.37 -22.84
C ASP A 178 11.19 -5.66 -21.46
N PHE A 179 10.30 -4.70 -21.18
CA PHE A 179 10.25 -3.96 -19.92
C PHE A 179 9.54 -4.70 -18.78
N GLN A 180 8.89 -5.83 -19.06
CA GLN A 180 8.16 -6.60 -18.05
C GLN A 180 9.07 -7.09 -16.91
N ASP A 181 10.31 -7.51 -17.23
CA ASP A 181 11.28 -7.97 -16.21
C ASP A 181 11.66 -6.83 -15.25
N LEU A 182 11.99 -5.65 -15.79
CA LEU A 182 12.38 -4.50 -14.99
C LEU A 182 11.21 -3.97 -14.14
N THR A 183 10.01 -3.87 -14.73
CA THR A 183 8.83 -3.42 -13.98
C THR A 183 8.45 -4.40 -12.87
N GLY A 184 8.58 -5.72 -13.13
CA GLY A 184 8.36 -6.76 -12.12
C GLY A 184 9.33 -6.63 -10.95
N GLN A 185 10.63 -6.48 -11.22
CA GLN A 185 11.65 -6.30 -10.18
C GLN A 185 11.40 -5.05 -9.32
N ILE A 186 11.02 -3.94 -9.95
CA ILE A 186 10.68 -2.70 -9.23
C ILE A 186 9.47 -2.93 -8.32
N ILE A 187 8.40 -3.54 -8.84
CA ILE A 187 7.18 -3.79 -8.07
C ILE A 187 7.49 -4.72 -6.89
N THR A 188 8.23 -5.81 -7.09
CA THR A 188 8.61 -6.72 -6.00
C THR A 188 9.37 -5.98 -4.91
N ARG A 189 10.35 -5.15 -5.26
CA ARG A 189 11.11 -4.38 -4.27
C ARG A 189 10.25 -3.38 -3.51
N VAL A 190 9.25 -2.80 -4.16
CA VAL A 190 8.31 -1.89 -3.50
C VAL A 190 7.36 -2.66 -2.57
N ILE A 191 6.95 -3.88 -2.94
CA ILE A 191 6.17 -4.75 -2.05
C ILE A 191 6.96 -5.09 -0.79
N GLU A 192 8.22 -5.53 -0.95
CA GLU A 192 9.12 -5.81 0.18
C GLU A 192 9.27 -4.60 1.11
N LEU A 193 9.42 -3.40 0.55
CA LEU A 193 9.47 -2.15 1.32
C LEU A 193 8.18 -1.90 2.11
N VAL A 194 7.01 -2.13 1.49
CA VAL A 194 5.71 -1.94 2.15
C VAL A 194 5.53 -2.95 3.28
N GLU A 195 5.94 -4.20 3.08
CA GLU A 195 5.91 -5.25 4.12
C GLU A 195 6.83 -4.89 5.31
N GLU A 196 8.01 -4.31 5.06
CA GLU A 196 8.91 -3.83 6.11
C GLU A 196 8.27 -2.67 6.90
N VAL A 197 7.69 -1.68 6.21
CA VAL A 197 6.99 -0.56 6.85
C VAL A 197 5.79 -1.05 7.66
N GLU A 198 5.01 -2.00 7.14
CA GLU A 198 3.89 -2.61 7.87
C GLU A 198 4.38 -3.32 9.15
N GLY A 199 5.44 -4.13 9.04
CA GLY A 199 6.05 -4.83 10.18
C GLY A 199 6.47 -3.87 11.30
N ASN A 200 7.16 -2.78 10.93
CA ASN A 200 7.59 -1.76 11.87
C ASN A 200 6.39 -1.05 12.53
N LEU A 201 5.34 -0.73 11.78
CA LEU A 201 4.12 -0.12 12.35
C LEU A 201 3.38 -1.06 13.31
N VAL A 202 3.33 -2.37 13.01
CA VAL A 202 2.76 -3.37 13.93
C VAL A 202 3.56 -3.46 15.22
N GLU A 203 4.89 -3.42 15.15
CA GLU A 203 5.76 -3.39 16.32
C GLU A 203 5.55 -2.13 17.17
N LEU A 204 5.42 -0.96 16.54
CA LEU A 204 5.12 0.30 17.25
C LEU A 204 3.78 0.22 18.00
N VAL A 205 2.75 -0.33 17.35
CA VAL A 205 1.43 -0.53 17.97
C VAL A 205 1.51 -1.52 19.14
N ARG A 206 2.33 -2.57 19.04
CA ARG A 206 2.57 -3.50 20.16
C ARG A 206 3.27 -2.82 21.33
N LEU A 207 4.35 -2.09 21.09
CA LEU A 207 5.10 -1.36 22.13
C LEU A 207 4.22 -0.33 22.85
N THR A 208 3.35 0.35 22.10
CA THR A 208 2.42 1.35 22.67
C THR A 208 1.24 0.67 23.40
N GLY A 209 0.70 -0.41 22.83
CA GLY A 209 -0.42 -1.17 23.40
C GLY A 209 -0.07 -1.95 24.66
N GLU A 210 1.14 -2.52 24.75
CA GLU A 210 1.64 -3.19 25.96
C GLU A 210 1.88 -2.19 27.11
N ARG A 211 2.27 -0.95 26.79
CA ARG A 211 2.44 0.11 27.79
C ARG A 211 1.12 0.72 28.27
N MET A 212 0.11 0.79 27.40
CA MET A 212 -1.24 1.25 27.78
C MET A 212 -2.01 0.19 28.58
N ASN A 213 -1.75 -1.11 28.37
CA ASN A 213 -2.42 -2.19 29.11
C ASN A 213 -1.81 -2.50 30.49
N GLN A 214 -0.77 -1.78 30.94
CA GLN A 214 -0.32 -1.87 32.34
C GLN A 214 -1.25 -1.15 33.33
N GLY A 215 -2.32 -0.52 32.84
CA GLY A 215 -3.47 -0.11 33.65
C GLY A 215 -4.76 -0.23 32.82
N ASP A 216 -5.65 -1.12 33.24
CA ASP A 216 -6.97 -1.42 32.64
C ASP A 216 -6.98 -2.19 31.30
N GLU A 217 -7.18 -3.50 31.41
CA GLU A 217 -7.74 -4.34 30.34
C GLU A 217 -9.15 -3.84 29.96
N LYS A 218 -9.26 -3.00 28.93
CA LYS A 218 -10.52 -2.80 28.21
C LYS A 218 -10.37 -3.20 26.76
N LYS A 219 -11.03 -4.31 26.41
CA LYS A 219 -11.27 -4.78 25.05
C LYS A 219 -11.84 -3.63 24.20
N VAL A 220 -11.08 -3.21 23.19
CA VAL A 220 -11.56 -2.32 22.13
C VAL A 220 -12.13 -3.22 21.02
N GLU A 221 -13.44 -3.10 20.77
CA GLU A 221 -14.09 -3.70 19.61
C GLU A 221 -13.57 -3.02 18.32
N LYS A 222 -13.14 -3.83 17.36
CA LYS A 222 -12.69 -3.36 16.04
C LYS A 222 -13.86 -2.72 15.29
N SER A 223 -13.77 -1.42 15.02
CA SER A 223 -14.64 -0.75 14.06
C SER A 223 -14.28 -1.18 12.64
N ALA A 224 -15.25 -1.79 11.95
CA ALA A 224 -15.19 -2.14 10.54
C ALA A 224 -15.17 -0.87 9.68
N ILE A 225 -14.00 -0.52 9.16
CA ILE A 225 -13.88 0.37 8.01
C ILE A 225 -12.99 -0.37 7.02
N ASP A 226 -13.63 -1.23 6.23
CA ASP A 226 -12.99 -1.92 5.12
C ASP A 226 -12.73 -0.90 4.00
N ALA A 227 -11.47 -0.77 3.60
CA ALA A 227 -11.09 -0.02 2.42
C ALA A 227 -11.43 -0.86 1.18
N GLU A 228 -12.46 -0.47 0.45
CA GLU A 228 -12.84 -1.13 -0.80
C GLU A 228 -11.88 -0.74 -1.94
N GLY A 229 -10.78 -1.49 -2.03
CA GLY A 229 -9.92 -1.56 -3.21
C GLY A 229 -10.40 -2.63 -4.19
N PRO A 230 -10.00 -2.55 -5.47
CA PRO A 230 -10.33 -3.56 -6.47
C PRO A 230 -9.86 -4.95 -6.03
N GLN A 231 -10.76 -5.93 -6.07
CA GLN A 231 -10.54 -7.30 -5.61
C GLN A 231 -9.46 -8.00 -6.46
N VAL A 232 -8.42 -8.51 -5.80
CA VAL A 232 -7.35 -9.29 -6.43
C VAL A 232 -7.65 -10.78 -6.23
N PRO A 233 -7.73 -11.61 -7.31
CA PRO A 233 -7.97 -13.05 -7.17
C PRO A 233 -6.89 -13.73 -6.32
N GLY A 234 -7.29 -14.44 -5.26
CA GLY A 234 -6.39 -15.23 -4.40
C GLY A 234 -5.89 -14.52 -3.14
N VAL A 235 -6.19 -13.23 -2.95
CA VAL A 235 -6.00 -12.55 -1.66
C VAL A 235 -7.32 -12.58 -0.92
N ALA A 236 -7.36 -13.19 0.26
CA ALA A 236 -8.53 -13.14 1.13
C ALA A 236 -8.69 -11.71 1.67
N ALA A 237 -9.26 -10.83 0.86
CA ALA A 237 -9.97 -9.68 1.40
C ALA A 237 -11.11 -10.24 2.26
N GLY A 238 -11.17 -9.84 3.52
CA GLY A 238 -12.06 -10.39 4.56
C GLY A 238 -13.57 -10.22 4.32
N ASN A 239 -14.00 -10.01 3.07
CA ASN A 239 -15.39 -10.03 2.62
C ASN A 239 -15.49 -10.47 1.13
N ALA A 240 -14.62 -11.38 0.68
CA ALA A 240 -14.83 -12.09 -0.56
C ALA A 240 -15.96 -13.12 -0.37
N VAL A 241 -17.18 -12.72 -0.75
CA VAL A 241 -18.37 -13.58 -0.82
C VAL A 241 -18.01 -14.85 -1.59
N ASN A 242 -17.81 -15.94 -0.86
CA ASN A 242 -17.37 -17.23 -1.39
C ASN A 242 -18.30 -18.37 -0.98
N GLY A 243 -19.61 -18.09 -0.91
CA GLY A 243 -20.62 -19.10 -0.64
C GLY A 243 -21.87 -18.87 -1.46
N GLN A 244 -22.22 -19.85 -2.29
CA GLN A 244 -23.54 -19.96 -2.95
C GLN A 244 -24.69 -19.86 -1.94
N ASP A 245 -24.43 -20.19 -0.67
CA ASP A 245 -25.39 -20.22 0.44
C ASP A 245 -25.88 -18.80 0.84
N GLU A 246 -25.05 -17.76 0.77
CA GLU A 246 -25.49 -16.38 1.09
C GLU A 246 -26.28 -15.71 -0.05
N VAL A 247 -26.12 -16.21 -1.29
CA VAL A 247 -26.94 -15.79 -2.43
C VAL A 247 -28.38 -16.29 -2.24
N ASP A 248 -28.55 -17.52 -1.75
CA ASP A 248 -29.86 -18.09 -1.44
C ASP A 248 -30.53 -17.39 -0.23
N ASP A 249 -29.75 -16.96 0.77
CA ASP A 249 -30.27 -16.17 1.90
C ASP A 249 -30.71 -14.76 1.47
N LEU A 250 -29.98 -14.11 0.57
CA LEU A 250 -30.37 -12.81 0.01
C LEU A 250 -31.63 -12.91 -0.86
N LEU A 251 -31.78 -13.97 -1.66
CA LEU A 251 -32.99 -14.23 -2.43
C LEU A 251 -34.21 -14.54 -1.54
N SER A 252 -33.99 -15.27 -0.45
CA SER A 252 -35.02 -15.55 0.57
C SER A 252 -35.48 -14.28 1.29
N SER A 253 -34.59 -13.30 1.47
CA SER A 253 -34.92 -12.02 2.14
C SER A 253 -35.68 -11.02 1.25
N LEU A 254 -35.59 -11.15 -0.08
CA LEU A 254 -36.29 -10.29 -1.05
C LEU A 254 -37.65 -10.83 -1.52
N GLY A 255 -38.07 -12.00 -1.02
CA GLY A 255 -39.44 -12.49 -1.20
C GLY A 255 -39.76 -13.00 -2.61
N PHE A 256 -38.96 -13.92 -3.12
CA PHE A 256 -39.38 -14.88 -4.16
C PHE A 256 -39.40 -16.30 -3.61
#